data_AF-A0A327YZL7-F1
#
_entry.id   AF-A0A327YZL7-F1
#
_cell.length_a   1.000
_cell.length_b   1.000
_cell.length_c   1.000
_cell.angle_alpha   90.00
_cell.angle_beta   90.00
_cell.angle_gamma   90.00
#
_symmetry.space_group_name_H-M   'P 1'
#
loop_
_entity.id
_entity.type
_entity.pdbx_description
1 polymer ?
#
loop_
_entity_poly.entity_id
_entity_poly.type
_entity_poly.pdbx_seq_one_letter_code
_entity_poly.pdbx_strand_id
1 'polypeptide(L)'
;MTDIDTEKAVLHEFLAYQRASVRAVLEGIDEDDLHRSVFPSGWTPLSMIEHLGHAERHWFQEVFVGSAEPTAWSDSDHPPVSTPGPLPEAFSFYAEQCRISDVIIASNPLTALPAIAHSHEPVASQTTDLRRIMLHMIEETARHAGHLDTARELIDGRTGLGPR
;
A
#
# COMPACT_ATOMS: atom_id res chain seq x y z
N MET A 1 23.17 -0.53 18.07
CA MET A 1 22.21 -0.91 17.02
C MET A 1 22.59 -2.30 16.58
N THR A 2 21.71 -3.29 16.73
CA THR A 2 21.97 -4.65 16.27
C THR A 2 21.87 -4.72 14.74
N ASP A 3 22.35 -5.81 14.13
CA ASP A 3 22.18 -6.08 12.70
C ASP A 3 20.68 -6.08 12.32
N ILE A 4 19.83 -6.66 13.18
CA ILE A 4 18.36 -6.69 13.03
C ILE A 4 17.74 -5.29 13.12
N ASP A 5 18.23 -4.42 14.01
CA ASP A 5 17.72 -3.03 14.09
C ASP A 5 18.07 -2.24 12.82
N THR A 6 19.25 -2.51 12.27
CA THR A 6 19.71 -1.89 11.00
C THR A 6 18.88 -2.39 9.82
N GLU A 7 18.64 -3.71 9.75
CA GLU A 7 17.74 -4.32 8.77
C GLU A 7 16.34 -3.70 8.83
N LYS A 8 15.77 -3.55 10.03
CA LYS A 8 14.45 -2.94 10.22
C LYS A 8 14.40 -1.51 9.72
N ALA A 9 15.42 -0.72 10.03
CA ALA A 9 15.53 0.65 9.54
C ALA A 9 15.58 0.71 8.01
N VAL A 10 16.36 -0.17 7.37
CA VAL A 10 16.45 -0.25 5.90
C VAL A 10 15.12 -0.68 5.28
N LEU A 11 14.45 -1.71 5.80
CA LEU A 11 13.14 -2.13 5.28
C LEU A 11 12.10 -1.01 5.41
N HIS A 12 12.09 -0.32 6.55
CA HIS A 12 11.17 0.79 6.77
C HIS A 12 11.45 1.96 5.83
N GLU A 13 12.72 2.30 5.63
CA GLU A 13 13.17 3.32 4.68
C GLU A 13 12.75 2.97 3.24
N PHE A 14 12.97 1.73 2.78
CA PHE A 14 12.58 1.32 1.43
C PHE A 14 11.07 1.34 1.23
N LEU A 15 10.28 0.94 2.23
CA LEU A 15 8.83 1.06 2.20
C LEU A 15 8.39 2.53 2.12
N ALA A 16 9.02 3.40 2.91
CA ALA A 16 8.76 4.84 2.86
C ALA A 16 9.07 5.43 1.48
N TYR A 17 10.14 4.99 0.81
CA TYR A 17 10.43 5.37 -0.57
C TYR A 17 9.33 4.94 -1.55
N GLN A 18 8.82 3.71 -1.46
CA GLN A 18 7.73 3.28 -2.35
C GLN A 18 6.45 4.12 -2.14
N ARG A 19 6.08 4.37 -0.89
CA ARG A 19 4.91 5.20 -0.54
C ARG A 19 5.09 6.64 -1.05
N ALA A 20 6.32 7.16 -1.01
CA ALA A 20 6.65 8.48 -1.56
C ALA A 20 6.56 8.50 -3.09
N SER A 21 7.04 7.45 -3.78
CA SER A 21 6.90 7.30 -5.23
C SER A 21 5.43 7.33 -5.65
N VAL A 22 4.56 6.58 -4.97
CA VAL A 22 3.10 6.60 -5.23
C VAL A 22 2.53 8.02 -5.18
N ARG A 23 2.88 8.80 -4.14
CA ARG A 23 2.43 10.19 -4.02
C ARG A 23 2.99 11.09 -5.12
N ALA A 24 4.27 10.95 -5.45
CA ALA A 24 4.92 11.76 -6.48
C ALA A 24 4.31 11.50 -7.86
N VAL A 25 4.02 10.23 -8.19
CA VAL A 25 3.37 9.86 -9.45
C VAL A 25 1.99 10.52 -9.56
N LEU A 26 1.24 10.66 -8.47
CA LEU A 26 -0.11 11.24 -8.52
C LEU A 26 -0.15 12.77 -8.39
N GLU A 27 0.98 13.40 -8.07
CA GLU A 27 1.04 14.83 -7.80
C GLU A 27 0.67 15.65 -9.06
N GLY A 28 -0.38 16.48 -8.91
CA GLY A 28 -0.82 17.40 -9.96
C GLY A 28 -1.59 16.76 -11.11
N ILE A 29 -2.06 15.51 -10.96
CA ILE A 29 -3.07 14.92 -11.85
C ILE A 29 -4.43 15.56 -11.53
N ASP A 30 -5.22 15.84 -12.56
CA ASP A 30 -6.57 16.39 -12.41
C ASP A 30 -7.54 15.39 -11.75
N GLU A 31 -8.53 15.87 -11.02
CA GLU A 31 -9.53 15.03 -10.34
C GLU A 31 -10.29 14.12 -11.31
N ASP A 32 -10.71 14.62 -12.48
CA ASP A 32 -11.40 13.80 -13.48
C ASP A 32 -10.50 12.66 -14.00
N ASP A 33 -9.20 12.91 -14.09
CA ASP A 33 -8.21 11.93 -14.53
C ASP A 33 -7.89 10.87 -13.46
N LEU A 34 -7.97 11.22 -12.18
CA LEU A 34 -7.84 10.24 -11.08
C LEU A 34 -9.01 9.24 -11.07
N HIS A 35 -10.16 9.64 -11.60
CA HIS A 35 -11.35 8.78 -11.77
C HIS A 35 -11.40 8.05 -13.11
N ARG A 36 -10.45 8.30 -14.02
CA ARG A 36 -10.47 7.74 -15.38
C ARG A 36 -9.56 6.51 -15.47
N SER A 37 -10.11 5.40 -15.96
CA SER A 37 -9.29 4.26 -16.38
C SER A 37 -8.69 4.53 -17.76
N VAL A 38 -7.40 4.26 -17.91
CA VAL A 38 -6.68 4.30 -19.20
C VAL A 38 -6.27 2.91 -19.70
N PHE A 39 -6.69 1.85 -19.01
CA PHE A 39 -6.40 0.45 -19.36
C PHE A 39 -7.68 -0.39 -19.48
N PRO A 40 -7.68 -1.45 -20.34
CA PRO A 40 -8.82 -2.38 -20.46
C PRO A 40 -9.20 -3.10 -19.16
N SER A 41 -8.28 -3.21 -18.21
CA SER A 41 -8.52 -3.79 -16.88
C SER A 41 -9.47 -2.97 -15.99
N GLY A 42 -9.73 -1.70 -16.35
CA GLY A 42 -10.77 -0.89 -15.71
C GLY A 42 -10.40 -0.23 -14.38
N TRP A 43 -9.18 -0.40 -13.87
CA TRP A 43 -8.71 0.29 -12.65
C TRP A 43 -8.40 1.77 -12.92
N THR A 44 -8.55 2.61 -11.90
CA THR A 44 -8.28 4.05 -11.96
C THR A 44 -7.14 4.40 -11.00
N PRO A 45 -6.43 5.53 -11.20
CA PRO A 45 -5.44 5.98 -10.22
C PRO A 45 -5.99 6.07 -8.80
N LEU A 46 -7.26 6.48 -8.64
CA LEU A 46 -7.93 6.54 -7.35
C LEU A 46 -8.18 5.15 -6.74
N SER A 47 -8.72 4.20 -7.52
CA SER A 47 -8.97 2.84 -7.00
C SER A 47 -7.67 2.13 -6.61
N MET A 48 -6.55 2.52 -7.24
CA MET A 48 -5.23 2.03 -6.87
C MET A 48 -4.73 2.58 -5.53
N ILE A 49 -5.00 3.85 -5.22
CA ILE A 49 -4.71 4.43 -3.89
C ILE A 49 -5.54 3.76 -2.80
N GLU A 50 -6.82 3.54 -3.06
CA GLU A 50 -7.70 2.82 -2.16
C GLU A 50 -7.18 1.41 -1.90
N HIS A 51 -6.83 0.67 -2.96
CA HIS A 51 -6.21 -0.66 -2.86
C HIS A 51 -4.98 -0.65 -1.96
N LEU A 52 -4.06 0.31 -2.15
CA LEU A 52 -2.86 0.41 -1.30
C LEU A 52 -3.19 0.73 0.16
N GLY A 53 -4.22 1.54 0.42
CA GLY A 53 -4.75 1.77 1.76
C GLY A 53 -5.29 0.49 2.41
N HIS A 54 -6.09 -0.27 1.67
CA HIS A 54 -6.60 -1.56 2.14
C HIS A 54 -5.47 -2.58 2.33
N ALA A 55 -4.46 -2.61 1.48
CA ALA A 55 -3.30 -3.49 1.62
C ALA A 55 -2.51 -3.19 2.92
N GLU A 56 -2.25 -1.91 3.22
CA GLU A 56 -1.63 -1.49 4.48
C GLU A 56 -2.45 -1.95 5.69
N ARG A 57 -3.77 -1.69 5.65
CA ARG A 57 -4.68 -2.09 6.73
C ARG A 57 -4.72 -3.60 6.91
N HIS A 58 -4.88 -4.35 5.83
CA HIS A 58 -4.95 -5.79 5.86
C HIS A 58 -3.70 -6.38 6.50
N TRP A 59 -2.53 -6.12 5.93
CA TRP A 59 -1.31 -6.79 6.35
C TRP A 59 -0.80 -6.36 7.73
N PHE A 60 -0.88 -5.07 8.09
CA PHE A 60 -0.38 -4.62 9.38
C PHE A 60 -1.40 -4.73 10.51
N GLN A 61 -2.69 -4.57 10.25
CA GLN A 61 -3.70 -4.58 11.32
C GLN A 61 -4.44 -5.92 11.37
N GLU A 62 -5.09 -6.32 10.28
CA GLU A 62 -5.89 -7.54 10.28
C GLU A 62 -5.02 -8.79 10.42
N VAL A 63 -3.94 -8.89 9.67
CA VAL A 63 -3.03 -10.05 9.68
C VAL A 63 -2.11 -10.01 10.88
N PHE A 64 -1.31 -8.94 11.01
CA PHE A 64 -0.26 -8.89 12.02
C PHE A 64 -0.80 -8.66 13.44
N VAL A 65 -1.64 -7.64 13.65
CA VAL A 65 -2.27 -7.39 14.95
C VAL A 65 -3.42 -8.36 15.24
N GLY A 66 -4.11 -8.85 14.20
CA GLY A 66 -5.28 -9.72 14.34
C GLY A 66 -6.61 -8.98 14.40
N SER A 67 -6.58 -7.66 14.26
CA SER A 67 -7.76 -6.80 14.35
C SER A 67 -7.47 -5.44 13.73
N ALA A 68 -8.48 -4.88 13.09
CA ALA A 68 -8.50 -3.49 12.65
C ALA A 68 -9.83 -2.86 13.10
N GLU A 69 -9.80 -1.58 13.47
CA GLU A 69 -11.04 -0.87 13.76
C GLU A 69 -11.96 -0.87 12.52
N PRO A 70 -13.29 -0.88 12.72
CA PRO A 70 -14.24 -0.76 11.62
C PRO A 70 -14.00 0.53 10.84
N THR A 71 -14.03 0.44 9.51
CA THR A 71 -13.89 1.60 8.63
C THR A 71 -15.21 1.85 7.90
N ALA A 72 -15.43 3.08 7.45
CA ALA A 72 -16.58 3.41 6.60
C ALA A 72 -16.44 2.87 5.14
N TRP A 73 -15.27 2.35 4.78
CA TRP A 73 -14.95 1.79 3.48
C TRP A 73 -15.34 0.31 3.42
N SER A 74 -15.82 -0.15 2.27
CA SER A 74 -16.18 -1.56 2.09
C SER A 74 -14.94 -2.43 2.02
N ASP A 75 -14.85 -3.47 2.85
CA ASP A 75 -13.83 -4.53 2.81
C ASP A 75 -13.99 -5.47 1.60
N SER A 76 -14.42 -4.95 0.44
CA SER A 76 -14.59 -5.82 -0.72
C SER A 76 -13.22 -6.26 -1.25
N ASP A 77 -12.93 -7.56 -1.19
CA ASP A 77 -11.84 -8.28 -1.88
C ASP A 77 -11.90 -8.17 -3.42
N HIS A 78 -12.57 -7.15 -3.96
CA HIS A 78 -12.65 -6.96 -5.38
C HIS A 78 -11.31 -6.41 -5.89
N PRO A 79 -10.82 -6.91 -7.05
CA PRO A 79 -9.75 -6.23 -7.77
C PRO A 79 -10.13 -4.75 -7.93
N PRO A 80 -9.16 -3.81 -8.09
CA PRO A 80 -9.37 -2.36 -8.01
C PRO A 80 -10.32 -1.82 -9.10
N VAL A 81 -11.60 -2.16 -8.99
CA VAL A 81 -12.65 -2.07 -9.99
C VAL A 81 -13.94 -1.87 -9.18
N SER A 82 -14.23 -0.61 -8.87
CA SER A 82 -15.42 -0.10 -8.16
C SER A 82 -15.35 -0.27 -6.63
N THR A 83 -15.37 0.78 -5.81
CA THR A 83 -16.16 2.01 -5.88
C THR A 83 -15.38 3.13 -5.20
N PRO A 84 -15.13 4.29 -5.85
CA PRO A 84 -14.39 5.35 -5.18
C PRO A 84 -15.26 5.97 -4.10
N GLY A 85 -14.72 6.03 -2.88
CA GLY A 85 -15.17 7.04 -1.93
C GLY A 85 -14.77 8.43 -2.45
N PRO A 86 -15.23 9.53 -1.83
CA PRO A 86 -14.80 10.87 -2.20
C PRO A 86 -13.27 10.99 -2.27
N LEU A 87 -12.74 11.63 -3.32
CA LEU A 87 -11.30 11.76 -3.61
C LEU A 87 -10.41 12.12 -2.40
N PRO A 88 -10.76 13.14 -1.59
CA PRO A 88 -9.96 13.49 -0.41
C PRO A 88 -9.90 12.38 0.63
N GLU A 89 -10.94 11.54 0.70
CA GLU A 89 -11.05 10.47 1.67
C GLU A 89 -10.13 9.31 1.31
N ALA A 90 -9.94 8.98 0.02
CA ALA A 90 -9.04 7.91 -0.41
C ALA A 90 -7.56 8.21 -0.10
N PHE A 91 -7.09 9.42 -0.42
CA PHE A 91 -5.72 9.85 -0.08
C PHE A 91 -5.51 9.94 1.43
N SER A 92 -6.51 10.47 2.16
CA SER A 92 -6.45 10.55 3.62
C SER A 92 -6.46 9.17 4.26
N PHE A 93 -7.27 8.24 3.72
CA PHE A 93 -7.32 6.85 4.15
C PHE A 93 -5.96 6.18 3.97
N TYR A 94 -5.38 6.23 2.77
CA TYR A 94 -4.06 5.66 2.51
C TYR A 94 -2.97 6.24 3.42
N ALA A 95 -2.95 7.58 3.60
CA ALA A 95 -1.99 8.24 4.48
C ALA A 95 -2.15 7.80 5.94
N GLU A 96 -3.38 7.68 6.43
CA GLU A 96 -3.66 7.22 7.79
C GLU A 96 -3.27 5.75 7.97
N GLN A 97 -3.55 4.87 7.01
CA GLN A 97 -3.13 3.47 7.09
C GLN A 97 -1.59 3.36 7.10
N CYS A 98 -0.87 4.13 6.29
CA CYS A 98 0.60 4.19 6.34
C CYS A 98 1.10 4.59 7.74
N ARG A 99 0.47 5.61 8.36
CA ARG A 99 0.84 6.09 9.70
C ARG A 99 0.61 5.02 10.77
N ILE A 100 -0.49 4.28 10.68
CA ILE A 100 -0.78 3.16 11.60
C ILE A 100 0.26 2.05 11.42
N SER A 101 0.56 1.68 10.16
CA SER A 101 1.62 0.72 9.84
C SER A 101 2.98 1.13 10.42
N ASP A 102 3.34 2.42 10.34
CA ASP A 102 4.59 2.93 10.92
C ASP A 102 4.67 2.76 12.44
N VAL A 103 3.56 2.98 13.15
CA VAL A 103 3.47 2.75 14.61
C VAL A 103 3.63 1.26 14.95
N ILE A 104 2.99 0.39 14.17
CA ILE A 104 3.07 -1.07 14.34
C ILE A 104 4.49 -1.55 14.08
N ILE A 105 5.11 -1.10 12.97
CA ILE A 105 6.50 -1.40 12.64
C ILE A 105 7.39 -0.95 13.79
N ALA A 106 7.31 0.31 14.24
CA ALA A 106 8.16 0.84 15.29
C ALA A 106 8.07 0.03 16.59
N SER A 107 6.87 -0.41 16.97
CA SER A 107 6.59 -1.04 18.28
C SER A 107 6.91 -2.54 18.35
N ASN A 108 7.27 -3.19 17.24
CA ASN A 108 7.43 -4.65 17.18
C ASN A 108 8.80 -5.09 16.61
N PRO A 109 9.38 -6.20 17.07
CA PRO A 109 10.59 -6.76 16.47
C PRO A 109 10.28 -7.40 15.10
N LEU A 110 11.25 -7.43 14.19
CA LEU A 110 11.09 -8.05 12.87
C LEU A 110 10.69 -9.53 12.91
N THR A 111 11.07 -10.24 13.97
CA THR A 111 10.77 -11.66 14.18
C THR A 111 9.41 -11.90 14.85
N ALA A 112 8.63 -10.86 15.11
CA ALA A 112 7.28 -11.01 15.67
C ALA A 112 6.39 -11.77 14.69
N LEU A 113 5.66 -12.77 15.20
CA LEU A 113 4.71 -13.56 14.42
C LEU A 113 3.40 -12.77 14.26
N PRO A 114 2.72 -12.89 13.12
CA PRO A 114 1.38 -12.34 12.96
C PRO A 114 0.37 -13.07 13.85
N ALA A 115 -0.68 -12.37 14.26
CA ALA A 115 -1.77 -12.95 15.05
C ALA A 115 -2.61 -13.95 14.25
N ILE A 116 -2.78 -13.72 12.94
CA ILE A 116 -3.48 -14.62 12.03
C ILE A 116 -2.47 -15.33 11.14
N ALA A 117 -2.48 -16.67 11.18
CA ALA A 117 -1.72 -17.48 10.25
C ALA A 117 -2.48 -17.60 8.93
N HIS A 118 -1.94 -17.05 7.84
CA HIS A 118 -2.54 -17.20 6.53
C HIS A 118 -2.08 -18.50 5.87
N SER A 119 -2.75 -19.61 6.18
CA SER A 119 -2.37 -20.93 5.69
C SER A 119 -2.94 -21.31 4.32
N HIS A 120 -3.79 -20.47 3.72
CA HIS A 120 -4.61 -20.88 2.56
C HIS A 120 -4.16 -20.29 1.21
N GLU A 121 -3.25 -19.31 1.19
CA GLU A 121 -2.70 -18.74 -0.05
C GLU A 121 -1.17 -18.82 -0.12
N PRO A 122 -0.55 -18.97 -1.31
CA PRO A 122 0.90 -19.16 -1.45
C PRO A 122 1.75 -18.01 -0.88
N VAL A 123 1.36 -16.75 -1.12
CA VAL A 123 2.05 -15.56 -0.58
C VAL A 123 1.89 -15.52 0.94
N ALA A 124 0.67 -15.75 1.38
CA ALA A 124 0.30 -15.65 2.77
C ALA A 124 0.95 -16.77 3.64
N SER A 125 1.21 -17.94 3.04
CA SER A 125 2.01 -19.02 3.66
C SER A 125 3.48 -18.66 3.88
N GLN A 126 4.00 -17.65 3.16
CA GLN A 126 5.36 -17.13 3.31
C GLN A 126 5.43 -15.92 4.25
N THR A 127 4.27 -15.38 4.64
CA THR A 127 4.14 -14.26 5.58
C THR A 127 4.25 -14.76 7.02
N THR A 128 5.46 -15.14 7.41
CA THR A 128 5.72 -15.81 8.69
C THR A 128 6.02 -14.86 9.84
N ASP A 129 6.44 -13.63 9.56
CA ASP A 129 6.85 -12.63 10.55
C ASP A 129 6.68 -11.19 10.00
N LEU A 130 6.89 -10.19 10.85
CA LEU A 130 6.83 -8.78 10.47
C LEU A 130 7.81 -8.45 9.33
N ARG A 131 9.00 -9.06 9.31
CA ARG A 131 9.97 -8.91 8.22
C ARG A 131 9.35 -9.27 6.87
N ARG A 132 8.66 -10.42 6.78
CA ARG A 132 8.01 -10.87 5.54
C ARG A 132 6.86 -9.96 5.13
N ILE A 133 6.09 -9.45 6.10
CA ILE A 133 5.04 -8.45 5.83
C ILE A 133 5.62 -7.19 5.22
N MET A 134 6.69 -6.64 5.81
CA MET A 134 7.33 -5.43 5.29
C MET A 134 7.88 -5.64 3.88
N LEU A 135 8.52 -6.78 3.61
CA LEU A 135 9.00 -7.13 2.27
C LEU A 135 7.86 -7.23 1.25
N HIS A 136 6.76 -7.90 1.60
CA HIS A 136 5.59 -8.00 0.74
C HIS A 136 5.01 -6.61 0.44
N MET A 137 4.86 -5.76 1.45
CA MET A 137 4.35 -4.40 1.24
C MET A 137 5.28 -3.52 0.41
N ILE A 138 6.61 -3.73 0.48
CA ILE A 138 7.56 -3.07 -0.43
C ILE A 138 7.31 -3.52 -1.87
N GLU A 139 7.14 -4.82 -2.12
CA GLU A 139 6.87 -5.36 -3.46
C GLU A 139 5.53 -4.88 -4.02
N GLU A 140 4.46 -5.01 -3.23
CA GLU A 140 3.10 -4.56 -3.54
C GLU A 140 3.09 -3.09 -3.96
N THR A 141 3.65 -2.23 -3.10
CA THR A 141 3.65 -0.79 -3.33
C THR A 141 4.53 -0.41 -4.52
N ALA A 142 5.69 -1.05 -4.70
CA ALA A 142 6.57 -0.81 -5.85
C ALA A 142 5.89 -1.17 -7.17
N ARG A 143 5.24 -2.33 -7.23
CA ARG A 143 4.50 -2.80 -8.41
C ARG A 143 3.41 -1.81 -8.79
N HIS A 144 2.63 -1.35 -7.81
CA HIS A 144 1.54 -0.41 -8.08
C HIS A 144 2.01 1.01 -8.37
N ALA A 145 3.14 1.46 -7.80
CA ALA A 145 3.78 2.71 -8.22
C ALA A 145 4.16 2.68 -9.71
N GLY A 146 4.70 1.55 -10.20
CA GLY A 146 4.99 1.37 -11.63
C GLY A 146 3.73 1.38 -12.51
N HIS A 147 2.64 0.73 -12.08
CA HIS A 147 1.37 0.79 -12.81
C HIS A 147 0.83 2.23 -12.89
N LEU A 148 0.87 2.96 -11.77
CA LEU A 148 0.45 4.36 -11.72
C LEU A 148 1.29 5.25 -12.63
N ASP A 149 2.61 5.02 -12.71
CA ASP A 149 3.51 5.81 -13.56
C ASP A 149 3.17 5.64 -15.04
N THR A 150 2.90 4.41 -15.49
CA THR A 150 2.44 4.14 -16.85
C THR A 150 1.05 4.73 -17.10
N ALA A 151 0.14 4.72 -16.11
CA ALA A 151 -1.15 5.42 -16.26
C ALA A 151 -0.95 6.92 -16.45
N ARG A 152 -0.05 7.54 -15.68
CA ARG A 152 0.25 8.97 -15.80
C ARG A 152 0.75 9.32 -17.19
N GLU A 153 1.67 8.52 -17.73
CA GLU A 153 2.20 8.73 -19.08
C GLU A 153 1.07 8.77 -20.13
N LEU A 154 0.05 7.92 -19.99
CA LEU A 154 -1.10 7.90 -20.89
C LEU A 154 -2.11 9.04 -20.65
N ILE A 155 -2.17 9.57 -19.43
CA ILE A 155 -3.09 10.65 -19.04
C ILE A 155 -2.59 12.01 -19.52
N ASP A 156 -1.35 12.37 -19.16
CA ASP A 156 -0.81 13.72 -19.35
C ASP A 156 0.60 13.75 -20.00
N GLY A 157 1.16 12.59 -20.37
CA GLY A 157 2.48 12.46 -20.96
C GLY A 157 3.65 12.64 -19.99
N ARG A 158 3.38 12.78 -18.69
CA ARG A 158 4.41 12.90 -17.64
C ARG A 158 4.69 11.56 -17.00
N THR A 159 5.90 11.42 -16.48
CA THR A 159 6.31 10.33 -15.60
C THR A 159 6.93 10.92 -14.33
N GLY A 160 7.06 10.11 -13.28
CA GLY A 160 7.73 10.56 -12.06
C GLY A 160 7.66 9.56 -10.93
N LEU A 161 8.64 8.65 -10.86
CA LEU A 161 8.79 7.68 -9.76
C LEU A 161 9.23 8.29 -8.41
N GLY A 162 9.15 9.61 -8.24
CA GLY A 162 9.59 10.29 -7.02
C GLY A 162 11.12 10.22 -6.81
N PRO A 163 11.62 10.49 -5.59
CA PRO A 163 13.05 10.73 -5.31
C PRO A 163 13.92 9.46 -5.27
N ARG A 164 13.84 8.60 -6.28
CA ARG A 164 14.78 7.48 -6.46
C ARG A 164 15.86 7.76 -7.49
#